data_AF-A0A7S2DZL5-F1
#
_entry.id   AF-A0A7S2DZL5-F1
#
_cell.length_a   1.000
_cell.length_b   1.000
_cell.length_c   1.000
_cell.angle_alpha   90.00
_cell.angle_beta   90.00
_cell.angle_gamma   90.00
#
_symmetry.space_group_name_H-M   'P 1'
#
loop_
_entity.id
_entity.type
_entity.pdbx_description
1 polymer ?
#
loop_
_entity_poly.entity_id
_entity_poly.type
_entity_poly.pdbx_seq_one_letter_code
_entity_poly.pdbx_strand_id
1 'polypeptide(L)'
;MKISALALSAVAILPRHIAAQTSCLGGSSFTVLYEGSCSYADLVERIAEEVTNDPTCTNTATQETNLLLSLSADATATAGAEAVHILCATAAAAEKDTFFPWGDITGHGEQFDKQYFDGNTFWNEEYETEVYNRVPYIQGASSNRLDIDARNVDDVYETVAEVGGIEFPDWMSNFAECDLHAVMCCWTADRQAGDNNGNCARPYDTNCVDADPGDNTDVCYVDMSRSSGSVHVDAGFALYDGDNDAGEGAAHCHGFAWANDETDPVSRYIGNNLFYVSMSDHMHDRGYVRNFPGAPMCACVDKMPVVTRSDCTQIDATETWSVDYDPSTGLSFELYAEYGVEIEFNSCQGGRGNDLEAHFKRLKNQGKVTQEQYDTLRETIVGNGNCPTARNKFVETMGFEVDA
;
A
#
# COMPACT_ATOMS: atom_id res chain seq x y z
N MET A 1 32.49 62.65 52.46
CA MET A 1 31.80 61.40 52.11
C MET A 1 32.44 60.90 50.82
N LYS A 2 33.00 59.69 50.84
CA LYS A 2 33.78 59.06 49.75
C LYS A 2 32.84 58.40 48.72
N ILE A 3 33.48 57.96 47.62
CA ILE A 3 33.09 56.92 46.63
C ILE A 3 32.34 57.47 45.40
N SER A 4 32.63 57.10 44.15
CA SER A 4 33.80 56.57 43.41
C SER A 4 33.38 56.61 41.94
N ALA A 5 34.32 56.89 41.03
CA ALA A 5 34.14 56.65 39.61
C ALA A 5 34.15 55.14 39.32
N LEU A 6 33.16 54.64 38.59
CA LEU A 6 33.22 53.32 37.96
C LEU A 6 33.78 53.48 36.54
N ALA A 7 34.88 52.79 36.29
CA ALA A 7 35.50 52.64 34.98
C ALA A 7 34.63 51.76 34.08
N LEU A 8 34.34 52.25 32.87
CA LEU A 8 33.74 51.49 31.79
C LEU A 8 34.87 50.70 31.10
N SER A 9 35.01 49.41 31.44
CA SER A 9 35.89 48.51 30.69
C SER A 9 35.15 48.06 29.42
N ALA A 10 35.54 48.62 28.27
CA ALA A 10 35.19 48.07 26.97
C ALA A 10 35.94 46.75 26.78
N VAL A 11 35.22 45.63 26.86
CA VAL A 11 35.72 44.34 26.37
C VAL A 11 35.64 44.38 24.85
N ALA A 12 36.80 44.47 24.20
CA ALA A 12 36.91 44.23 22.77
C ALA A 12 36.60 42.75 22.50
N ILE A 13 35.37 42.47 22.08
CA ILE A 13 35.02 41.19 21.46
C ILE A 13 35.68 41.20 20.08
N LEU A 14 36.87 40.61 19.99
CA LEU A 14 37.45 40.24 18.70
C LEU A 14 36.44 39.32 17.99
N PRO A 15 36.09 39.59 16.72
CA PRO A 15 35.36 38.61 15.94
C PRO A 15 36.27 37.39 15.83
N ARG A 16 35.88 36.29 16.48
CA ARG A 16 36.40 34.97 16.10
C ARG A 16 35.96 34.79 14.66
N HIS A 17 36.91 34.90 13.73
CA HIS A 17 36.77 34.30 12.42
C HIS A 17 36.57 32.80 12.64
N ILE A 18 35.31 32.37 12.71
CA ILE A 18 34.97 30.98 12.49
C ILE A 18 35.32 30.76 11.02
N ALA A 19 36.43 30.07 10.77
CA ALA A 19 36.69 29.57 9.43
C ALA A 19 35.47 28.73 9.03
N ALA A 20 34.91 28.98 7.85
CA ALA A 20 33.84 28.14 7.33
C ALA A 20 34.35 26.69 7.33
N GLN A 21 33.71 25.83 8.12
CA GLN A 21 34.06 24.41 8.18
C GLN A 21 33.76 23.83 6.80
N THR A 22 34.77 23.23 6.17
CA THR A 22 34.66 22.64 4.84
C THR A 22 34.48 21.13 4.95
N SER A 23 33.73 20.54 4.01
CA SER A 23 33.57 19.09 3.93
C SER A 23 34.92 18.41 3.68
N CYS A 24 35.14 17.28 4.36
CA CYS A 24 36.31 16.43 4.17
C CYS A 24 36.20 15.61 2.87
N LEU A 25 35.01 15.06 2.62
CA LEU A 25 34.72 14.15 1.51
C LEU A 25 34.34 14.90 0.23
N GLY A 26 33.93 16.16 0.37
CA GLY A 26 33.32 16.96 -0.68
C GLY A 26 34.26 17.41 -1.80
N GLY A 27 35.55 17.09 -1.71
CA GLY A 27 36.58 17.45 -2.69
C GLY A 27 36.65 16.52 -3.90
N SER A 28 36.03 15.34 -3.85
CA SER A 28 36.03 14.34 -4.91
C SER A 28 34.69 13.62 -4.98
N SER A 29 34.33 13.12 -6.15
CA SER A 29 33.11 12.32 -6.32
C SER A 29 33.28 10.95 -5.65
N PHE A 30 32.20 10.45 -5.04
CA PHE A 30 32.15 9.13 -4.41
C PHE A 30 30.74 8.57 -4.44
N THR A 31 30.62 7.27 -4.20
CA THR A 31 29.34 6.56 -4.08
C THR A 31 29.34 5.79 -2.78
N VAL A 32 28.23 5.85 -2.04
CA VAL A 32 27.97 5.01 -0.88
C VAL A 32 26.69 4.22 -1.09
N LEU A 33 26.70 2.98 -0.60
CA LEU A 33 25.51 2.12 -0.59
C LEU A 33 25.08 1.89 0.85
N TYR A 34 23.79 1.91 1.12
CA TYR A 34 23.26 1.46 2.40
C TYR A 34 21.88 0.83 2.25
N GLU A 35 21.62 -0.17 3.08
CA GLU A 35 20.31 -0.79 3.24
C GLU A 35 19.55 -0.04 4.33
N GLY A 36 18.28 0.27 4.11
CA GLY A 36 17.43 0.92 5.11
C GLY A 36 16.47 1.95 4.50
N SER A 37 16.01 2.86 5.33
CA SER A 37 15.08 3.89 4.90
C SER A 37 15.81 5.05 4.23
N CYS A 38 15.17 5.71 3.26
CA CYS A 38 15.70 6.95 2.73
C CYS A 38 15.57 8.07 3.77
N SER A 39 16.54 8.14 4.70
CA SER A 39 16.47 9.03 5.86
C SER A 39 17.81 9.69 6.16
N TYR A 40 17.73 10.87 6.78
CA TYR A 40 18.93 11.58 7.22
C TYR A 40 19.71 10.80 8.28
N ALA A 41 19.04 10.00 9.12
CA ALA A 41 19.71 9.19 10.13
C ALA A 41 20.58 8.11 9.48
N ASP A 42 20.02 7.37 8.52
CA ASP A 42 20.71 6.27 7.84
C ASP A 42 21.86 6.80 6.97
N LEU A 43 21.67 7.95 6.31
CA LEU A 43 22.75 8.64 5.60
C LEU A 43 23.89 9.05 6.55
N VAL A 44 23.58 9.63 7.72
CA VAL A 44 24.60 10.02 8.70
C VAL A 44 25.38 8.79 9.20
N GLU A 45 24.71 7.67 9.45
CA GLU A 45 25.36 6.42 9.82
C GLU A 45 26.31 5.94 8.73
N ARG A 46 25.87 5.96 7.47
CA ARG A 46 26.72 5.57 6.33
C ARG A 46 27.92 6.51 6.16
N ILE A 47 27.72 7.82 6.24
CA ILE A 47 28.80 8.81 6.14
C ILE A 47 29.77 8.70 7.34
N ALA A 48 29.32 8.23 8.50
CA ALA A 48 30.20 8.01 9.65
C ALA A 48 31.29 6.97 9.36
N GLU A 49 31.01 5.97 8.53
CA GLU A 49 31.99 4.98 8.09
C GLU A 49 33.08 5.64 7.22
N GLU A 50 32.67 6.47 6.26
CA GLU A 50 33.60 7.19 5.37
C GLU A 50 34.47 8.18 6.14
N VAL A 51 33.88 8.92 7.08
CA VAL A 51 34.62 9.85 7.97
C VAL A 51 35.63 9.10 8.84
N THR A 52 35.27 7.92 9.37
CA THR A 52 36.17 7.12 10.20
C THR A 52 37.37 6.59 9.40
N ASN A 53 37.17 6.33 8.11
CA ASN A 53 38.22 5.86 7.20
C ASN A 53 39.17 6.98 6.74
N ASP A 54 38.79 8.25 6.88
CA ASP A 54 39.66 9.41 6.62
C ASP A 54 40.25 9.98 7.92
N PRO A 55 41.50 9.64 8.27
CA PRO A 55 42.15 10.14 9.49
C PRO A 55 42.43 11.65 9.47
N THR A 56 42.26 12.32 8.32
CA THR A 56 42.41 13.77 8.18
C THR A 56 41.10 14.52 8.40
N CYS A 57 39.97 13.81 8.39
CA CYS A 57 38.68 14.41 8.63
C CYS A 57 38.47 14.72 10.11
N THR A 58 38.13 15.98 10.40
CA THR A 58 37.86 16.46 11.78
C THR A 58 36.39 16.77 12.03
N ASN A 59 35.57 16.67 10.99
CA ASN A 59 34.12 16.86 11.08
C ASN A 59 33.49 15.63 11.76
N THR A 60 32.44 15.84 12.53
CA THR A 60 31.57 14.72 12.93
C THR A 60 30.78 14.22 11.72
N ALA A 61 30.27 12.98 11.76
CA ALA A 61 29.44 12.44 10.68
C ALA A 61 28.25 13.35 10.34
N THR A 62 27.59 13.91 11.36
CA THR A 62 26.49 14.87 11.20
C THR A 62 26.96 16.16 10.51
N GLN A 63 28.09 16.73 10.94
CA GLN A 63 28.64 17.94 10.33
C GLN A 63 29.03 17.70 8.86
N GLU A 64 29.67 16.57 8.59
CA GLU A 64 30.07 16.18 7.24
C GLU A 64 28.86 15.99 6.33
N THR A 65 27.85 15.26 6.80
CA THR A 65 26.59 15.04 6.07
C THR A 65 25.89 16.36 5.76
N ASN A 66 25.80 17.28 6.74
CA ASN A 66 25.22 18.61 6.52
C ASN A 66 25.98 19.40 5.45
N LEU A 67 27.32 19.34 5.45
CA LEU A 67 28.12 20.04 4.45
C LEU A 67 27.97 19.44 3.06
N LEU A 68 27.87 18.11 2.94
CA LEU A 68 27.58 17.42 1.68
C LEU A 68 26.18 17.75 1.13
N LEU A 69 25.21 17.98 2.02
CA LEU A 69 23.88 18.52 1.69
C LEU A 69 23.88 20.03 1.39
N SER A 70 25.05 20.67 1.32
CA SER A 70 25.21 22.12 1.12
C SER A 70 24.54 22.98 2.20
N LEU A 71 24.39 22.43 3.42
CA LEU A 71 23.93 23.14 4.61
C LEU A 71 25.13 23.64 5.44
N SER A 72 24.86 24.48 6.44
CA SER A 72 25.88 24.79 7.45
C SER A 72 26.23 23.53 8.25
N ALA A 73 27.50 23.34 8.63
CA ALA A 73 27.94 22.21 9.46
C ALA A 73 27.08 22.01 10.73
N ASP A 74 26.66 23.10 11.36
CA ASP A 74 25.82 23.11 12.57
C ASP A 74 24.30 23.15 12.27
N ALA A 75 23.87 22.80 11.05
CA ALA A 75 22.46 22.71 10.71
C ALA A 75 21.74 21.69 11.60
N THR A 76 20.48 21.96 11.91
CA THR A 76 19.67 21.08 12.76
C THR A 76 19.36 19.77 12.04
N ALA A 77 19.14 18.70 12.80
CA ALA A 77 18.70 17.42 12.25
C ALA A 77 17.41 17.56 11.41
N THR A 78 16.51 18.49 11.77
CA THR A 78 15.31 18.78 10.98
C THR A 78 15.64 19.36 9.61
N ALA A 79 16.61 20.27 9.50
CA ALA A 79 17.02 20.83 8.22
C ALA A 79 17.71 19.77 7.33
N GLY A 80 18.52 18.90 7.95
CA GLY A 80 19.11 17.75 7.26
C GLY A 80 18.06 16.75 6.78
N ALA A 81 17.07 16.42 7.63
CA ALA A 81 15.96 15.55 7.29
C ALA A 81 15.13 16.08 6.11
N GLU A 82 14.83 17.38 6.10
CA GLU A 82 14.12 18.02 4.98
C GLU A 82 14.93 17.93 3.67
N ALA A 83 16.24 18.21 3.73
CA ALA A 83 17.10 18.15 2.55
C ALA A 83 17.19 16.71 1.99
N VAL A 84 17.33 15.71 2.85
CA VAL A 84 17.33 14.31 2.44
C VAL A 84 15.97 13.89 1.91
N HIS A 85 14.87 14.29 2.54
CA HIS A 85 13.52 13.98 2.07
C HIS A 85 13.27 14.48 0.64
N ILE A 86 13.78 15.67 0.27
CA ILE A 86 13.69 16.18 -1.11
C ILE A 86 14.47 15.28 -2.10
N LEU A 87 15.66 14.81 -1.72
CA LEU A 87 16.46 13.91 -2.55
C LEU A 87 15.77 12.55 -2.71
N CYS A 88 15.23 12.01 -1.61
CA CYS A 88 14.44 10.78 -1.60
C CYS A 88 13.19 10.88 -2.49
N ALA A 89 12.43 11.98 -2.38
CA ALA A 89 11.26 12.22 -3.21
C ALA A 89 11.62 12.33 -4.69
N THR A 90 12.75 12.94 -5.01
CA THR A 90 13.25 13.03 -6.39
C THR A 90 13.62 11.66 -6.94
N ALA A 91 14.32 10.85 -6.15
CA ALA A 91 14.71 9.48 -6.51
C ALA A 91 13.48 8.59 -6.71
N ALA A 92 12.55 8.62 -5.75
CA ALA A 92 11.27 7.91 -5.81
C ALA A 92 10.44 8.29 -7.04
N ALA A 93 10.39 9.58 -7.40
CA ALA A 93 9.67 10.02 -8.59
C ALA A 93 10.30 9.47 -9.87
N ALA A 94 11.63 9.42 -9.96
CA ALA A 94 12.33 8.83 -11.10
C ALA A 94 12.15 7.30 -11.16
N GLU A 95 12.07 6.64 -10.01
CA GLU A 95 11.83 5.21 -9.90
C GLU A 95 10.45 4.80 -10.41
N LYS A 96 9.40 5.59 -10.15
CA LYS A 96 8.03 5.31 -10.62
C LYS A 96 7.95 5.11 -12.14
N ASP A 97 8.80 5.78 -12.93
CA ASP A 97 8.87 5.61 -14.38
C ASP A 97 9.41 4.22 -14.81
N THR A 98 9.97 3.45 -13.88
CA THR A 98 10.51 2.10 -14.10
C THR A 98 9.59 0.99 -13.59
N PHE A 99 8.47 1.35 -12.94
CA PHE A 99 7.54 0.37 -12.40
C PHE A 99 6.92 -0.48 -13.51
N PHE A 100 6.62 -1.73 -13.18
CA PHE A 100 5.91 -2.63 -14.07
C PHE A 100 4.50 -2.06 -14.36
N PRO A 101 4.14 -1.82 -15.63
CA PRO A 101 2.84 -1.25 -15.99
C PRO A 101 1.70 -2.16 -15.56
N TRP A 102 0.68 -1.60 -14.90
CA TRP A 102 -0.43 -2.42 -14.40
C TRP A 102 -1.15 -3.19 -15.52
N GLY A 103 -1.36 -2.56 -16.67
CA GLY A 103 -2.08 -3.16 -17.80
C GLY A 103 -1.39 -4.39 -18.42
N ASP A 104 -0.11 -4.60 -18.13
CA ASP A 104 0.65 -5.77 -18.61
C ASP A 104 0.43 -7.01 -17.72
N ILE A 105 -0.15 -6.86 -16.52
CA ILE A 105 -0.41 -7.98 -15.59
C ILE A 105 -1.41 -8.97 -16.20
N THR A 106 -2.57 -8.47 -16.64
CA THR A 106 -3.60 -9.34 -17.24
C THR A 106 -3.31 -9.64 -18.70
N GLY A 107 -2.67 -8.71 -19.42
CA GLY A 107 -2.46 -8.79 -20.87
C GLY A 107 -3.77 -8.72 -21.69
N HIS A 108 -4.89 -8.37 -21.06
CA HIS A 108 -6.22 -8.27 -21.68
C HIS A 108 -6.69 -6.82 -21.91
N GLY A 109 -5.91 -5.85 -21.43
CA GLY A 109 -6.12 -4.42 -21.61
C GLY A 109 -7.02 -3.79 -20.55
N GLU A 110 -7.01 -2.46 -20.49
CA GLU A 110 -7.61 -1.66 -19.42
C GLU A 110 -9.08 -1.96 -19.11
N GLN A 111 -9.88 -2.28 -20.15
CA GLN A 111 -11.28 -2.63 -19.95
C GLN A 111 -11.43 -3.94 -19.16
N PHE A 112 -10.57 -4.92 -19.43
CA PHE A 112 -10.58 -6.17 -18.68
C PHE A 112 -10.19 -5.93 -17.22
N ASP A 113 -9.12 -5.18 -16.96
CA ASP A 113 -8.66 -4.88 -15.61
C ASP A 113 -9.74 -4.17 -14.79
N LYS A 114 -10.39 -3.18 -15.41
CA LYS A 114 -11.51 -2.47 -14.80
C LYS A 114 -12.66 -3.41 -14.45
N GLN A 115 -13.06 -4.26 -15.40
CA GLN A 115 -14.15 -5.20 -15.22
C GLN A 115 -13.82 -6.30 -14.21
N TYR A 116 -12.56 -6.71 -14.11
CA TYR A 116 -12.09 -7.63 -13.08
C TYR A 116 -12.33 -7.04 -11.68
N PHE A 117 -11.96 -5.78 -11.46
CA PHE A 117 -12.18 -5.12 -10.17
C PHE A 117 -13.64 -4.77 -9.89
N ASP A 118 -14.48 -4.70 -10.91
CA ASP A 118 -15.94 -4.60 -10.74
C ASP A 118 -16.61 -5.95 -10.42
N GLY A 119 -15.86 -7.06 -10.47
CA GLY A 119 -16.36 -8.41 -10.18
C GLY A 119 -16.87 -9.17 -11.41
N ASN A 120 -16.65 -8.65 -12.61
CA ASN A 120 -16.99 -9.28 -13.88
C ASN A 120 -15.77 -10.00 -14.50
N THR A 121 -15.91 -10.44 -15.75
CA THR A 121 -14.91 -11.17 -16.55
C THR A 121 -14.87 -12.66 -16.27
N PHE A 122 -14.25 -13.40 -17.18
CA PHE A 122 -14.06 -14.84 -17.02
C PHE A 122 -13.15 -15.21 -15.84
N TRP A 123 -12.34 -14.28 -15.31
CA TRP A 123 -11.59 -14.49 -14.07
C TRP A 123 -12.49 -14.49 -12.82
N ASN A 124 -13.64 -13.82 -12.84
CA ASN A 124 -14.58 -13.84 -11.72
C ASN A 124 -15.78 -14.77 -11.92
N GLU A 125 -16.21 -14.99 -13.15
CA GLU A 125 -17.50 -15.62 -13.44
C GLU A 125 -17.42 -17.12 -13.67
N GLU A 126 -16.33 -17.59 -14.27
CA GLU A 126 -16.15 -18.99 -14.64
C GLU A 126 -15.60 -19.82 -13.47
N TYR A 127 -15.74 -21.14 -13.53
CA TYR A 127 -15.05 -22.11 -12.68
C TYR A 127 -14.46 -23.19 -13.59
N GLU A 128 -13.46 -23.92 -13.11
CA GLU A 128 -12.87 -25.01 -13.90
C GLU A 128 -13.97 -26.01 -14.27
N THR A 129 -14.08 -26.38 -15.54
CA THR A 129 -15.11 -27.33 -15.98
C THR A 129 -14.45 -28.59 -16.52
N GLU A 130 -14.96 -29.75 -16.13
CA GLU A 130 -14.53 -31.05 -16.67
C GLU A 130 -15.13 -31.28 -18.07
N VAL A 131 -15.95 -30.34 -18.55
CA VAL A 131 -16.58 -30.37 -19.85
C VAL A 131 -15.58 -30.02 -20.96
N TYR A 132 -15.28 -31.07 -21.74
CA TYR A 132 -14.78 -31.21 -23.11
C TYR A 132 -15.01 -30.08 -24.15
N ASN A 133 -14.85 -28.79 -23.82
CA ASN A 133 -15.26 -27.67 -24.69
C ASN A 133 -14.16 -26.64 -25.06
N ARG A 134 -12.87 -26.89 -24.75
CA ARG A 134 -11.78 -26.07 -25.32
C ARG A 134 -11.77 -26.20 -26.85
N VAL A 135 -11.53 -25.10 -27.57
CA VAL A 135 -11.19 -25.13 -29.00
C VAL A 135 -9.71 -24.73 -29.15
N PRO A 136 -8.84 -25.59 -29.70
CA PRO A 136 -9.12 -26.93 -30.22
C PRO A 136 -9.42 -27.94 -29.11
N TYR A 137 -10.32 -28.89 -29.42
CA TYR A 137 -10.75 -29.95 -28.51
C TYR A 137 -9.59 -30.86 -28.12
N ILE A 138 -9.29 -30.93 -26.83
CA ILE A 138 -8.32 -31.87 -26.26
C ILE A 138 -9.08 -32.84 -25.35
N GLN A 139 -9.17 -34.09 -25.79
CA GLN A 139 -9.83 -35.14 -25.02
C GLN A 139 -9.12 -35.35 -23.68
N GLY A 140 -9.81 -35.08 -22.58
CA GLY A 140 -9.33 -35.29 -21.20
C GLY A 140 -8.73 -34.05 -20.55
N ALA A 141 -8.86 -32.88 -21.16
CA ALA A 141 -8.45 -31.59 -20.57
C ALA A 141 -9.67 -30.80 -20.08
N SER A 142 -9.57 -30.22 -18.88
CA SER A 142 -10.53 -29.26 -18.34
C SER A 142 -10.42 -27.88 -19.03
N SER A 143 -11.53 -27.14 -19.03
CA SER A 143 -11.58 -25.73 -19.46
C SER A 143 -11.60 -24.79 -18.25
N ASN A 144 -11.31 -23.51 -18.48
CA ASN A 144 -11.47 -22.42 -17.49
C ASN A 144 -10.60 -22.64 -16.24
N ARG A 145 -9.36 -23.04 -16.49
CA ARG A 145 -8.38 -23.44 -15.51
C ARG A 145 -7.64 -22.20 -15.05
N LEU A 146 -7.86 -21.78 -13.80
CA LEU A 146 -7.33 -20.51 -13.32
C LEU A 146 -5.79 -20.46 -13.38
N ASP A 147 -5.13 -21.56 -13.01
CA ASP A 147 -3.66 -21.73 -13.09
C ASP A 147 -3.09 -21.59 -14.51
N ILE A 148 -3.92 -21.74 -15.55
CA ILE A 148 -3.53 -21.54 -16.95
C ILE A 148 -3.99 -20.18 -17.45
N ASP A 149 -5.24 -19.82 -17.17
CA ASP A 149 -5.91 -18.67 -17.75
C ASP A 149 -5.51 -17.35 -17.06
N ALA A 150 -4.96 -17.43 -15.84
CA ALA A 150 -4.35 -16.32 -15.09
C ALA A 150 -2.85 -16.52 -14.83
N ARG A 151 -2.16 -17.36 -15.63
CA ARG A 151 -0.73 -17.67 -15.45
C ARG A 151 0.18 -16.45 -15.37
N ASN A 152 -0.15 -15.37 -16.07
CA ASN A 152 0.65 -14.14 -16.01
C ASN A 152 0.71 -13.56 -14.59
N VAL A 153 -0.31 -13.81 -13.74
CA VAL A 153 -0.29 -13.42 -12.32
C VAL A 153 0.84 -14.13 -11.59
N ASP A 154 0.99 -15.45 -11.78
CA ASP A 154 2.09 -16.23 -11.21
C ASP A 154 3.46 -15.72 -11.71
N ASP A 155 3.59 -15.52 -13.03
CA ASP A 155 4.83 -15.00 -13.63
C ASP A 155 5.20 -13.60 -13.08
N VAL A 156 4.23 -12.70 -12.87
CA VAL A 156 4.45 -11.36 -12.28
C VAL A 156 4.83 -11.45 -10.81
N TYR A 157 4.19 -12.36 -10.05
CA TYR A 157 4.55 -12.59 -8.65
C TYR A 157 6.02 -13.02 -8.53
N GLU A 158 6.43 -14.05 -9.29
CA GLU A 158 7.78 -14.61 -9.21
C GLU A 158 8.90 -13.69 -9.74
N THR A 159 8.58 -12.73 -10.61
CA THR A 159 9.61 -11.95 -11.34
C THR A 159 9.60 -10.45 -11.04
N VAL A 160 8.51 -9.91 -10.50
CA VAL A 160 8.33 -8.46 -10.30
C VAL A 160 7.92 -8.14 -8.88
N ALA A 161 6.86 -8.78 -8.37
CA ALA A 161 6.14 -8.30 -7.18
C ALA A 161 7.00 -8.23 -5.90
N GLU A 162 8.01 -9.09 -5.78
CA GLU A 162 8.92 -9.18 -4.63
C GLU A 162 10.21 -8.38 -4.79
N VAL A 163 10.53 -7.88 -5.99
CA VAL A 163 11.86 -7.29 -6.31
C VAL A 163 11.81 -5.97 -7.08
N GLY A 164 10.62 -5.43 -7.32
CA GLY A 164 10.41 -4.16 -8.02
C GLY A 164 9.02 -3.59 -7.80
N GLY A 165 8.79 -2.37 -8.26
CA GLY A 165 7.49 -1.71 -8.14
C GLY A 165 6.49 -2.08 -9.23
N ILE A 166 5.21 -2.16 -8.88
CA ILE A 166 4.07 -2.25 -9.79
C ILE A 166 3.32 -0.93 -9.76
N GLU A 167 2.95 -0.41 -10.92
CA GLU A 167 2.16 0.82 -11.05
C GLU A 167 0.81 0.69 -10.34
N PHE A 168 0.39 1.71 -9.60
CA PHE A 168 -0.95 1.73 -9.02
C PHE A 168 -1.96 2.23 -10.06
N PRO A 169 -3.07 1.52 -10.32
CA PRO A 169 -3.97 1.85 -11.41
C PRO A 169 -5.01 2.92 -11.02
N ASP A 170 -4.54 4.13 -10.69
CA ASP A 170 -5.38 5.27 -10.32
C ASP A 170 -6.28 5.79 -11.45
N TRP A 171 -6.01 5.40 -12.70
CA TRP A 171 -6.85 5.66 -13.86
C TRP A 171 -8.18 4.88 -13.81
N MET A 172 -8.29 3.83 -13.00
CA MET A 172 -9.53 3.11 -12.77
C MET A 172 -10.39 3.84 -11.74
N SER A 173 -11.69 3.97 -12.01
CA SER A 173 -12.61 4.61 -11.05
C SER A 173 -12.66 3.92 -9.68
N ASN A 174 -12.30 2.63 -9.62
CA ASN A 174 -12.17 1.87 -8.36
C ASN A 174 -11.09 2.47 -7.45
N PHE A 175 -10.02 3.02 -8.02
CA PHE A 175 -8.81 3.45 -7.31
C PHE A 175 -8.44 4.93 -7.50
N ALA A 176 -9.19 5.65 -8.34
CA ALA A 176 -9.09 7.11 -8.43
C ALA A 176 -9.46 7.76 -7.08
N GLU A 177 -8.75 8.80 -6.64
CA GLU A 177 -9.14 9.58 -5.45
C GLU A 177 -9.26 8.75 -4.14
N CYS A 178 -8.30 7.85 -3.86
CA CYS A 178 -8.26 7.08 -2.61
C CYS A 178 -7.75 7.90 -1.40
N ASP A 179 -8.43 8.98 -1.02
CA ASP A 179 -7.99 9.93 0.03
C ASP A 179 -7.86 9.29 1.44
N LEU A 180 -8.53 8.17 1.68
CA LEU A 180 -8.38 7.41 2.92
C LEU A 180 -7.08 6.61 3.02
N HIS A 181 -6.35 6.46 1.93
CA HIS A 181 -5.11 5.68 1.87
C HIS A 181 -5.32 4.21 2.29
N ALA A 182 -6.45 3.64 1.87
CA ALA A 182 -6.79 2.24 2.08
C ALA A 182 -7.64 1.69 0.93
N VAL A 183 -7.38 0.44 0.58
CA VAL A 183 -8.14 -0.36 -0.39
C VAL A 183 -8.68 -1.57 0.33
N MET A 184 -9.88 -2.00 -0.06
CA MET A 184 -10.50 -3.23 0.40
C MET A 184 -11.04 -3.99 -0.80
N CYS A 185 -10.85 -5.30 -0.78
CA CYS A 185 -11.47 -6.27 -1.67
C CYS A 185 -12.45 -7.11 -0.86
N CYS A 186 -13.59 -7.46 -1.46
CA CYS A 186 -14.59 -8.31 -0.85
C CYS A 186 -15.11 -9.31 -1.87
N TRP A 187 -15.07 -10.58 -1.52
CA TRP A 187 -15.44 -11.71 -2.36
C TRP A 187 -16.64 -12.47 -1.79
N THR A 188 -17.43 -13.03 -2.70
CA THR A 188 -18.67 -13.76 -2.37
C THR A 188 -18.70 -15.17 -2.96
N ALA A 189 -17.66 -15.59 -3.67
CA ALA A 189 -17.60 -16.91 -4.27
C ALA A 189 -16.17 -17.47 -4.24
N ASP A 190 -16.09 -18.80 -4.30
CA ASP A 190 -14.87 -19.57 -4.43
C ASP A 190 -14.95 -20.47 -5.69
N ARG A 191 -13.93 -20.39 -6.55
CA ARG A 191 -13.85 -21.15 -7.81
C ARG A 191 -12.73 -22.19 -7.84
N GLN A 192 -11.95 -22.34 -6.77
CA GLN A 192 -10.76 -23.20 -6.75
C GLN A 192 -10.88 -24.34 -5.74
N ALA A 193 -10.59 -25.56 -6.18
CA ALA A 193 -10.69 -26.73 -5.31
C ALA A 193 -9.30 -27.20 -4.86
N GLY A 194 -9.17 -27.55 -3.57
CA GLY A 194 -7.97 -28.22 -3.04
C GLY A 194 -6.83 -27.28 -2.63
N ASP A 195 -7.15 -26.01 -2.42
CA ASP A 195 -6.29 -24.96 -1.88
C ASP A 195 -6.42 -24.78 -0.35
N ASN A 196 -7.35 -25.51 0.28
CA ASN A 196 -7.74 -25.40 1.70
C ASN A 196 -8.39 -24.06 2.08
N ASN A 197 -8.98 -23.36 1.11
CA ASN A 197 -9.73 -22.13 1.30
C ASN A 197 -11.16 -22.31 0.77
N GLY A 198 -12.13 -21.61 1.35
CA GLY A 198 -13.52 -21.70 0.91
C GLY A 198 -14.12 -23.11 0.96
N ASN A 199 -15.12 -23.38 0.12
CA ASN A 199 -15.79 -24.66 0.06
C ASN A 199 -15.90 -25.28 -1.36
N CYS A 200 -15.26 -24.69 -2.38
CA CYS A 200 -15.18 -25.30 -3.71
C CYS A 200 -14.44 -26.64 -3.65
N ALA A 201 -15.00 -27.64 -4.32
CA ALA A 201 -14.46 -28.99 -4.32
C ALA A 201 -14.58 -29.66 -5.70
N ARG A 202 -13.82 -30.74 -5.91
CA ARG A 202 -14.02 -31.60 -7.08
C ARG A 202 -15.20 -32.56 -6.88
N PRO A 203 -15.94 -32.93 -7.95
CA PRO A 203 -15.84 -32.39 -9.30
C PRO A 203 -16.40 -30.95 -9.37
N TYR A 204 -15.68 -30.07 -10.04
CA TYR A 204 -15.97 -28.63 -10.05
C TYR A 204 -17.38 -28.31 -10.58
N ASP A 205 -17.81 -29.03 -11.64
CA ASP A 205 -19.09 -28.83 -12.31
C ASP A 205 -20.32 -28.97 -11.39
N THR A 206 -20.17 -29.61 -10.22
CA THR A 206 -21.26 -29.76 -9.25
C THR A 206 -21.00 -29.06 -7.92
N ASN A 207 -19.73 -28.89 -7.55
CA ASN A 207 -19.35 -28.48 -6.20
C ASN A 207 -18.75 -27.07 -6.13
N CYS A 208 -18.67 -26.34 -7.25
CA CYS A 208 -18.15 -24.96 -7.28
C CYS A 208 -19.11 -23.95 -7.95
N VAL A 209 -20.31 -24.37 -8.34
CA VAL A 209 -21.29 -23.49 -9.03
C VAL A 209 -21.78 -22.34 -8.14
N ASP A 210 -21.87 -22.61 -6.83
CA ASP A 210 -22.28 -21.67 -5.78
C ASP A 210 -21.41 -21.91 -4.52
N ALA A 211 -20.11 -22.11 -4.74
CA ALA A 211 -19.18 -22.28 -3.62
C ALA A 211 -18.84 -20.95 -2.99
N ASP A 212 -18.69 -20.97 -1.68
CA ASP A 212 -18.48 -19.85 -0.80
C ASP A 212 -16.99 -19.68 -0.47
N PRO A 213 -16.52 -18.42 -0.34
CA PRO A 213 -15.20 -18.16 0.22
C PRO A 213 -15.19 -18.46 1.72
N GLY A 214 -14.00 -18.45 2.32
CA GLY A 214 -13.88 -18.55 3.78
C GLY A 214 -14.43 -17.29 4.44
N ASP A 215 -15.51 -17.42 5.20
CA ASP A 215 -16.18 -16.28 5.83
C ASP A 215 -15.32 -15.58 6.91
N ASN A 216 -15.20 -14.25 6.83
CA ASN A 216 -14.42 -13.46 7.78
C ASN A 216 -15.08 -12.14 8.24
N THR A 217 -16.26 -11.81 7.70
CA THR A 217 -16.95 -10.56 7.98
C THR A 217 -18.46 -10.66 7.74
N ASP A 218 -19.21 -9.82 8.44
CA ASP A 218 -20.60 -9.55 8.10
C ASP A 218 -20.66 -8.34 7.15
N VAL A 219 -21.52 -8.38 6.13
CA VAL A 219 -21.81 -7.23 5.26
C VAL A 219 -23.08 -6.56 5.73
N CYS A 220 -22.98 -5.31 6.16
CA CYS A 220 -24.12 -4.60 6.75
C CYS A 220 -25.06 -4.03 5.68
N TYR A 221 -24.49 -3.35 4.69
CA TYR A 221 -25.22 -2.78 3.56
C TYR A 221 -24.28 -2.40 2.42
N VAL A 222 -24.87 -2.28 1.23
CA VAL A 222 -24.25 -1.73 0.04
C VAL A 222 -24.96 -0.43 -0.29
N ASP A 223 -24.22 0.66 -0.43
CA ASP A 223 -24.70 1.93 -0.98
C ASP A 223 -24.08 2.11 -2.37
N MET A 224 -24.90 1.93 -3.40
CA MET A 224 -24.47 1.92 -4.79
C MET A 224 -24.00 3.30 -5.26
N SER A 225 -24.36 4.38 -4.55
CA SER A 225 -23.91 5.74 -4.88
C SER A 225 -22.40 5.94 -4.64
N ARG A 226 -21.81 5.14 -3.73
CA ARG A 226 -20.38 5.17 -3.41
C ARG A 226 -19.50 4.65 -4.54
N SER A 227 -20.07 3.89 -5.48
CA SER A 227 -19.31 3.20 -6.52
C SER A 227 -20.01 3.21 -7.89
N SER A 228 -20.76 4.27 -8.19
CA SER A 228 -21.60 4.39 -9.40
C SER A 228 -20.89 4.03 -10.71
N GLY A 229 -19.60 4.37 -10.83
CA GLY A 229 -18.77 4.02 -11.99
C GLY A 229 -18.50 2.53 -12.17
N SER A 230 -18.52 1.75 -11.09
CA SER A 230 -18.35 0.29 -11.09
C SER A 230 -19.67 -0.46 -11.28
N VAL A 231 -20.75 0.06 -10.70
CA VAL A 231 -22.04 -0.65 -10.64
C VAL A 231 -23.03 -0.16 -11.69
N HIS A 232 -22.67 0.88 -12.45
CA HIS A 232 -23.43 1.47 -13.55
C HIS A 232 -24.83 1.98 -13.15
N VAL A 233 -25.00 2.35 -11.87
CA VAL A 233 -26.20 2.98 -11.33
C VAL A 233 -25.82 4.17 -10.45
N ASP A 234 -26.58 5.26 -10.55
CA ASP A 234 -26.25 6.50 -9.83
C ASP A 234 -26.62 6.45 -8.34
N ALA A 235 -27.65 5.66 -7.99
CA ALA A 235 -28.14 5.52 -6.63
C ALA A 235 -28.91 4.22 -6.46
N GLY A 236 -28.91 3.71 -5.23
CA GLY A 236 -29.55 2.47 -4.82
C GLY A 236 -28.85 1.91 -3.60
N PHE A 237 -29.48 0.98 -2.91
CA PHE A 237 -28.85 0.30 -1.79
C PHE A 237 -29.40 -1.11 -1.61
N ALA A 238 -28.59 -1.97 -1.00
CA ALA A 238 -29.01 -3.27 -0.50
C ALA A 238 -28.75 -3.32 1.01
N LEU A 239 -29.72 -3.82 1.77
CA LEU A 239 -29.58 -4.05 3.20
C LEU A 239 -29.51 -5.55 3.44
N TYR A 240 -28.59 -5.97 4.29
CA TYR A 240 -28.46 -7.36 4.69
C TYR A 240 -28.85 -7.46 6.17
N ASP A 241 -29.83 -8.34 6.41
CA ASP A 241 -30.37 -8.63 7.73
C ASP A 241 -29.92 -10.03 8.12
N GLY A 242 -28.98 -10.14 9.07
CA GLY A 242 -28.48 -11.44 9.51
C GLY A 242 -27.02 -11.60 9.19
N ASP A 243 -26.59 -12.86 9.09
CA ASP A 243 -25.24 -13.31 8.75
C ASP A 243 -25.42 -14.64 7.98
N ASN A 244 -24.51 -14.95 7.06
CA ASN A 244 -24.45 -16.21 6.31
C ASN A 244 -25.80 -16.54 5.62
N ASP A 245 -26.25 -17.80 5.69
CA ASP A 245 -27.50 -18.31 5.09
C ASP A 245 -28.78 -17.56 5.51
N ALA A 246 -28.71 -16.74 6.56
CA ALA A 246 -29.81 -15.93 7.04
C ALA A 246 -29.78 -14.47 6.52
N GLY A 247 -28.70 -14.06 5.83
CA GLY A 247 -28.43 -12.68 5.41
C GLY A 247 -27.62 -12.61 4.11
N GLU A 248 -26.39 -12.11 4.18
CA GLU A 248 -25.50 -11.79 3.05
C GLU A 248 -24.81 -12.98 2.37
N GLY A 249 -24.90 -14.19 2.94
CA GLY A 249 -24.05 -15.32 2.55
C GLY A 249 -22.65 -15.22 3.17
N ALA A 250 -21.76 -16.16 2.84
CA ALA A 250 -20.38 -16.10 3.31
C ALA A 250 -19.60 -14.98 2.59
N ALA A 251 -18.85 -14.19 3.34
CA ALA A 251 -18.15 -13.02 2.83
C ALA A 251 -16.68 -13.02 3.26
N HIS A 252 -15.77 -12.79 2.32
CA HIS A 252 -14.38 -12.55 2.66
C HIS A 252 -13.96 -11.15 2.26
N CYS A 253 -13.58 -10.31 3.20
CA CYS A 253 -12.98 -9.01 2.91
C CYS A 253 -11.52 -8.95 3.36
N HIS A 254 -10.65 -8.49 2.48
CA HIS A 254 -9.23 -8.30 2.74
C HIS A 254 -8.75 -7.01 2.08
N GLY A 255 -7.90 -6.26 2.76
CA GLY A 255 -7.43 -4.98 2.23
C GLY A 255 -6.01 -4.65 2.61
N PHE A 256 -5.66 -3.39 2.45
CA PHE A 256 -4.39 -2.82 2.87
C PHE A 256 -4.50 -1.31 3.02
N ALA A 257 -3.53 -0.71 3.69
CA ALA A 257 -3.45 0.74 3.86
C ALA A 257 -2.00 1.22 3.76
N TRP A 258 -1.83 2.50 3.45
CA TRP A 258 -0.52 3.13 3.28
C TRP A 258 -0.42 4.47 4.02
N ALA A 259 0.77 5.07 4.00
CA ALA A 259 1.04 6.33 4.69
C ALA A 259 0.64 7.54 3.84
N ASN A 260 0.51 8.71 4.46
CA ASN A 260 0.34 9.98 3.76
C ASN A 260 1.64 10.48 3.12
N ASP A 261 2.78 10.03 3.62
CA ASP A 261 4.08 10.33 3.03
C ASP A 261 4.30 9.43 1.80
N GLU A 262 4.36 10.03 0.62
CA GLU A 262 4.60 9.33 -0.65
C GLU A 262 6.01 8.73 -0.76
N THR A 263 6.95 9.15 0.08
CA THR A 263 8.31 8.59 0.12
C THR A 263 8.42 7.34 0.99
N ASP A 264 7.44 7.11 1.87
CA ASP A 264 7.35 5.90 2.69
C ASP A 264 7.25 4.67 1.78
N PRO A 265 8.05 3.61 2.02
CA PRO A 265 7.99 2.39 1.20
C PRO A 265 6.58 1.81 1.10
N VAL A 266 5.77 1.86 2.17
CA VAL A 266 4.38 1.35 2.12
C VAL A 266 3.48 2.13 1.16
N SER A 267 3.83 3.39 0.87
CA SER A 267 3.11 4.26 -0.08
C SER A 267 3.63 4.13 -1.51
N ARG A 268 4.93 3.83 -1.69
CA ARG A 268 5.50 3.68 -3.04
C ARG A 268 5.05 2.40 -3.72
N TYR A 269 5.00 1.29 -2.98
CA TYR A 269 4.66 -0.01 -3.55
C TYR A 269 3.19 -0.39 -3.30
N ILE A 270 2.27 0.58 -3.32
CA ILE A 270 0.83 0.33 -3.18
C ILE A 270 0.28 -0.55 -4.32
N GLY A 271 0.84 -0.45 -5.53
CA GLY A 271 0.48 -1.32 -6.65
C GLY A 271 0.86 -2.78 -6.38
N ASN A 272 2.00 -3.04 -5.74
CA ASN A 272 2.41 -4.39 -5.34
C ASN A 272 1.40 -5.00 -4.35
N ASN A 273 0.95 -4.22 -3.37
CA ASN A 273 0.00 -4.71 -2.37
C ASN A 273 -1.38 -4.96 -3.01
N LEU A 274 -1.83 -4.10 -3.93
CA LEU A 274 -3.06 -4.34 -4.70
C LEU A 274 -2.96 -5.63 -5.52
N PHE A 275 -1.87 -5.80 -6.26
CA PHE A 275 -1.61 -6.99 -7.07
C PHE A 275 -1.61 -8.25 -6.20
N TYR A 276 -0.86 -8.24 -5.10
CA TYR A 276 -0.75 -9.37 -4.21
C TYR A 276 -2.10 -9.75 -3.59
N VAL A 277 -2.80 -8.78 -2.99
CA VAL A 277 -4.08 -9.03 -2.32
C VAL A 277 -5.13 -9.49 -3.32
N SER A 278 -5.33 -8.79 -4.42
CA SER A 278 -6.46 -9.05 -5.30
C SER A 278 -6.22 -10.23 -6.24
N MET A 279 -5.07 -10.25 -6.91
CA MET A 279 -4.80 -11.18 -8.00
C MET A 279 -4.04 -12.42 -7.56
N SER A 280 -2.90 -12.26 -6.88
CA SER A 280 -2.02 -13.39 -6.54
C SER A 280 -2.60 -14.25 -5.40
N ASP A 281 -2.79 -13.68 -4.21
CA ASP A 281 -3.24 -14.45 -3.04
C ASP A 281 -4.72 -14.84 -3.16
N HIS A 282 -5.64 -13.89 -3.34
CA HIS A 282 -7.06 -14.21 -3.21
C HIS A 282 -7.65 -14.83 -4.49
N MET A 283 -7.36 -14.29 -5.67
CA MET A 283 -7.93 -14.87 -6.90
C MET A 283 -7.15 -16.12 -7.36
N HIS A 284 -5.85 -16.02 -7.63
CA HIS A 284 -5.08 -17.11 -8.23
C HIS A 284 -4.84 -18.28 -7.27
N ASP A 285 -4.39 -18.01 -6.04
CA ASP A 285 -4.01 -19.08 -5.10
C ASP A 285 -5.22 -19.65 -4.34
N ARG A 286 -6.18 -18.81 -3.96
CA ARG A 286 -7.37 -19.18 -3.15
C ARG A 286 -8.69 -19.26 -3.91
N GLY A 287 -8.72 -18.86 -5.19
CA GLY A 287 -9.96 -18.91 -5.98
C GLY A 287 -11.08 -17.96 -5.54
N TYR A 288 -10.83 -16.95 -4.71
CA TYR A 288 -11.86 -16.03 -4.26
C TYR A 288 -12.19 -15.01 -5.35
N VAL A 289 -13.48 -14.93 -5.68
CA VAL A 289 -13.99 -14.20 -6.84
C VAL A 289 -15.37 -13.60 -6.57
N ARG A 290 -15.82 -12.78 -7.54
CA ARG A 290 -17.11 -12.07 -7.58
C ARG A 290 -17.27 -11.00 -6.50
N ASN A 291 -18.04 -9.99 -6.85
CA ASN A 291 -18.39 -8.87 -6.00
C ASN A 291 -19.74 -9.07 -5.30
N PHE A 292 -19.97 -8.30 -4.24
CA PHE A 292 -21.31 -8.09 -3.72
C PHE A 292 -22.18 -7.38 -4.77
N PRO A 293 -23.43 -7.83 -4.99
CA PRO A 293 -24.34 -7.16 -5.91
C PRO A 293 -24.49 -5.67 -5.57
N GLY A 294 -24.15 -4.80 -6.53
CA GLY A 294 -24.21 -3.35 -6.35
C GLY A 294 -22.99 -2.73 -5.68
N ALA A 295 -21.88 -3.44 -5.56
CA ALA A 295 -20.59 -2.93 -5.14
C ALA A 295 -19.46 -3.45 -6.06
N PRO A 296 -18.28 -2.81 -6.12
CA PRO A 296 -17.12 -3.39 -6.78
C PRO A 296 -16.56 -4.57 -5.98
N MET A 297 -15.76 -5.42 -6.63
CA MET A 297 -15.01 -6.50 -5.95
C MET A 297 -13.85 -5.91 -5.16
N CYS A 298 -13.12 -4.95 -5.73
CA CYS A 298 -12.10 -4.17 -5.02
C CYS A 298 -12.16 -2.70 -5.41
N ALA A 299 -11.94 -1.82 -4.44
CA ALA A 299 -11.83 -0.38 -4.64
C ALA A 299 -11.17 0.30 -3.42
N CYS A 300 -10.94 1.61 -3.51
CA CYS A 300 -10.72 2.44 -2.32
C CYS A 300 -11.81 2.11 -1.27
N VAL A 301 -11.44 2.03 0.01
CA VAL A 301 -12.34 1.52 1.06
C VAL A 301 -13.64 2.33 1.20
N ASP A 302 -13.61 3.63 0.91
CA ASP A 302 -14.78 4.52 0.88
C ASP A 302 -15.75 4.21 -0.27
N LYS A 303 -15.41 3.36 -1.22
CA LYS A 303 -16.26 2.89 -2.32
C LYS A 303 -16.76 1.45 -2.14
N MET A 304 -16.34 0.77 -1.08
CA MET A 304 -16.66 -0.62 -0.81
C MET A 304 -17.91 -0.76 0.08
N PRO A 305 -18.54 -1.95 0.17
CA PRO A 305 -19.63 -2.21 1.10
C PRO A 305 -19.26 -1.87 2.55
N VAL A 306 -20.26 -1.56 3.37
CA VAL A 306 -20.05 -1.42 4.83
C VAL A 306 -20.04 -2.80 5.45
N VAL A 307 -18.96 -3.12 6.16
CA VAL A 307 -18.67 -4.45 6.69
C VAL A 307 -18.24 -4.38 8.15
N THR A 308 -18.32 -5.50 8.87
CA THR A 308 -17.85 -5.55 10.27
C THR A 308 -16.34 -5.69 10.38
N ARG A 309 -15.67 -6.33 9.41
CA ARG A 309 -14.25 -6.63 9.46
C ARG A 309 -13.63 -6.71 8.06
N SER A 310 -12.32 -6.50 8.00
CA SER A 310 -11.49 -6.89 6.86
C SER A 310 -10.16 -7.40 7.40
N ASP A 311 -9.71 -8.55 6.91
CA ASP A 311 -8.30 -8.94 7.03
C ASP A 311 -7.42 -7.95 6.24
N CYS A 312 -6.09 -7.99 6.42
CA CYS A 312 -5.22 -7.19 5.56
C CYS A 312 -3.80 -7.73 5.33
N THR A 313 -3.19 -7.23 4.26
CA THR A 313 -1.77 -7.42 3.95
C THR A 313 -1.06 -6.09 4.16
N GLN A 314 0.09 -6.16 4.82
CA GLN A 314 1.07 -5.09 4.83
C GLN A 314 2.29 -5.54 4.03
N ILE A 315 2.96 -4.58 3.41
CA ILE A 315 4.28 -4.84 2.84
C ILE A 315 5.34 -4.47 3.86
N ASP A 316 6.40 -5.24 3.88
CA ASP A 316 7.66 -4.90 4.54
C ASP A 316 8.73 -4.83 3.43
N ALA A 317 9.11 -3.61 3.05
CA ALA A 317 10.04 -3.37 1.96
C ALA A 317 11.42 -3.01 2.52
N THR A 318 12.45 -3.73 2.07
CA THR A 318 13.85 -3.47 2.37
C THR A 318 14.50 -2.86 1.14
N GLU A 319 15.11 -1.69 1.31
CA GLU A 319 15.64 -0.94 0.18
C GLU A 319 17.13 -0.72 0.30
N THR A 320 17.82 -0.87 -0.82
CA THR A 320 19.22 -0.53 -0.93
C THR A 320 19.35 0.76 -1.73
N TRP A 321 19.80 1.81 -1.05
CA TRP A 321 20.03 3.13 -1.62
C TRP A 321 21.46 3.26 -2.10
N SER A 322 21.63 3.76 -3.32
CA SER A 322 22.88 4.29 -3.83
C SER A 322 22.86 5.80 -3.72
N VAL A 323 23.87 6.35 -3.05
CA VAL A 323 24.04 7.79 -2.89
C VAL A 323 25.36 8.20 -3.50
N ASP A 324 25.25 8.93 -4.61
CA ASP A 324 26.38 9.52 -5.30
C ASP A 324 26.56 10.95 -4.83
N TYR A 325 27.81 11.33 -4.62
CA TYR A 325 28.21 12.71 -4.44
C TYR A 325 29.10 13.13 -5.60
N ASP A 326 28.81 14.28 -6.19
CA ASP A 326 29.71 14.96 -7.12
C ASP A 326 29.95 16.42 -6.67
N PRO A 327 31.20 16.92 -6.63
CA PRO A 327 31.48 18.28 -6.19
C PRO A 327 30.77 19.39 -6.99
N SER A 328 30.32 19.09 -8.21
CA SER A 328 29.63 20.04 -9.09
C SER A 328 28.10 20.02 -8.96
N THR A 329 27.51 18.89 -8.57
CA THR A 329 26.04 18.72 -8.50
C THR A 329 25.50 18.42 -7.11
N GLY A 330 26.36 18.05 -6.15
CA GLY A 330 25.97 17.65 -4.80
C GLY A 330 25.58 16.17 -4.72
N LEU A 331 24.78 15.83 -3.70
CA LEU A 331 24.25 14.48 -3.49
C LEU A 331 23.09 14.17 -4.45
N SER A 332 23.08 12.95 -4.98
CA SER A 332 21.96 12.35 -5.70
C SER A 332 21.69 10.95 -5.16
N PHE A 333 20.41 10.58 -5.11
CA PHE A 333 19.94 9.32 -4.57
C PHE A 333 19.30 8.52 -5.70
N GLU A 334 19.50 7.21 -5.69
CA GLU A 334 18.80 6.24 -6.52
C GLU A 334 18.67 4.92 -5.77
N LEU A 335 17.68 4.08 -6.14
CA LEU A 335 17.70 2.69 -5.70
C LEU A 335 18.77 1.92 -6.47
N TYR A 336 19.42 1.00 -5.78
CA TYR A 336 20.50 0.21 -6.35
C TYR A 336 19.97 -0.72 -7.46
N ALA A 337 20.59 -0.68 -8.65
CA ALA A 337 20.02 -1.32 -9.84
C ALA A 337 19.93 -2.87 -9.80
N GLU A 338 20.72 -3.55 -8.98
CA GLU A 338 20.76 -5.03 -8.95
C GLU A 338 19.91 -5.65 -7.84
N TYR A 339 19.71 -4.91 -6.73
CA TYR A 339 18.98 -5.34 -5.52
C TYR A 339 18.33 -4.14 -4.80
N GLY A 340 17.67 -3.27 -5.57
CA GLY A 340 17.19 -1.98 -5.08
C GLY A 340 16.10 -2.10 -4.05
N VAL A 341 15.27 -3.13 -4.17
CA VAL A 341 14.19 -3.43 -3.23
C VAL A 341 13.95 -4.94 -3.11
N GLU A 342 13.62 -5.36 -1.90
CA GLU A 342 13.01 -6.65 -1.58
C GLU A 342 11.69 -6.36 -0.86
N ILE A 343 10.58 -6.96 -1.33
CA ILE A 343 9.23 -6.72 -0.82
C ILE A 343 8.67 -8.03 -0.26
N GLU A 344 8.40 -8.04 1.03
CA GLU A 344 7.68 -9.13 1.69
C GLU A 344 6.20 -8.76 1.89
N PHE A 345 5.30 -9.70 1.59
CA PHE A 345 3.87 -9.58 1.85
C PHE A 345 3.51 -10.31 3.14
N ASN A 346 3.15 -9.55 4.18
CA ASN A 346 2.88 -10.08 5.50
C ASN A 346 1.44 -9.78 5.94
N SER A 347 0.85 -10.68 6.72
CA SER A 347 -0.40 -10.34 7.42
C SER A 347 -0.18 -9.14 8.33
N CYS A 348 -1.16 -8.24 8.34
CA CYS A 348 -1.09 -7.03 9.13
C CYS A 348 -0.90 -7.28 10.63
N GLN A 349 -0.03 -6.46 11.25
CA GLN A 349 0.22 -6.50 12.69
C GLN A 349 -0.57 -5.40 13.43
N GLY A 350 -1.83 -5.64 13.81
CA GLY A 350 -2.70 -4.61 14.41
C GLY A 350 -2.95 -4.69 15.91
N GLY A 351 -2.40 -5.69 16.62
CA GLY A 351 -2.71 -5.98 18.03
C GLY A 351 -4.02 -6.76 18.26
N ARG A 352 -4.84 -6.97 17.22
CA ARG A 352 -5.99 -7.89 17.19
C ARG A 352 -5.86 -8.96 16.09
N GLY A 353 -4.65 -9.47 15.87
CA GLY A 353 -4.36 -10.36 14.74
C GLY A 353 -4.35 -9.59 13.42
N ASN A 354 -4.65 -10.31 12.33
CA ASN A 354 -4.78 -9.75 11.00
C ASN A 354 -6.08 -8.93 10.92
N ASP A 355 -6.03 -7.60 10.85
CA ASP A 355 -7.23 -6.75 10.86
C ASP A 355 -6.91 -5.35 10.31
N LEU A 356 -7.65 -4.90 9.30
CA LEU A 356 -7.41 -3.64 8.59
C LEU A 356 -7.68 -2.42 9.46
N GLU A 357 -8.74 -2.41 10.26
CA GLU A 357 -9.05 -1.30 11.17
C GLU A 357 -7.92 -1.13 12.21
N ALA A 358 -7.45 -2.23 12.77
CA ALA A 358 -6.37 -2.26 13.74
C ALA A 358 -5.02 -1.86 13.13
N HIS A 359 -4.73 -2.29 11.90
CA HIS A 359 -3.55 -1.84 11.15
C HIS A 359 -3.61 -0.34 10.86
N PHE A 360 -4.73 0.18 10.38
CA PHE A 360 -4.89 1.62 10.11
C PHE A 360 -4.75 2.46 11.38
N LYS A 361 -5.27 1.96 12.51
CA LYS A 361 -5.07 2.58 13.83
C LYS A 361 -3.59 2.64 14.22
N ARG A 362 -2.80 1.62 13.88
CA ARG A 362 -1.34 1.61 14.10
C ARG A 362 -0.67 2.71 13.27
N LEU A 363 -0.99 2.81 11.98
CA LEU A 363 -0.49 3.89 11.10
C LEU A 363 -0.82 5.27 11.68
N LYS A 364 -2.05 5.44 12.18
CA LYS A 364 -2.47 6.68 12.84
C LYS A 364 -1.62 6.99 14.08
N ASN A 365 -1.41 6.00 14.93
CA ASN A 365 -0.60 6.17 16.15
C ASN A 365 0.87 6.48 15.84
N GLN A 366 1.36 6.07 14.67
CA GLN A 366 2.68 6.39 14.13
C GLN A 366 2.72 7.77 13.45
N GLY A 367 1.58 8.46 13.30
CA GLY A 367 1.47 9.73 12.58
C GLY A 367 1.52 9.59 11.06
N LYS A 368 1.44 8.36 10.53
CA LYS A 368 1.46 8.08 9.09
C LYS A 368 0.14 8.41 8.40
N VAL A 369 -0.97 8.38 9.13
CA VAL A 369 -2.30 8.82 8.68
C VAL A 369 -2.96 9.68 9.76
N THR A 370 -3.98 10.44 9.39
CA THR A 370 -4.68 11.36 10.29
C THR A 370 -5.75 10.68 11.13
N GLN A 371 -6.19 11.35 12.19
CA GLN A 371 -7.34 10.92 12.98
C GLN A 371 -8.64 10.95 12.16
N GLU A 372 -8.79 11.93 11.27
CA GLU A 372 -9.96 12.06 10.38
C GLU A 372 -10.07 10.90 9.38
N GLN A 373 -8.95 10.50 8.76
CA GLN A 373 -8.90 9.33 7.89
C GLN A 373 -9.31 8.06 8.66
N TYR A 374 -8.83 7.89 9.90
CA TYR A 374 -9.20 6.74 10.73
C TYR A 374 -10.68 6.74 11.14
N ASP A 375 -11.24 7.91 11.47
CA ASP A 375 -12.66 8.00 11.80
C ASP A 375 -13.54 7.71 10.59
N THR A 376 -13.13 8.16 9.40
CA THR A 376 -13.84 7.91 8.13
C THR A 376 -13.76 6.44 7.70
N LEU A 377 -12.60 5.79 7.87
CA LEU A 377 -12.47 4.34 7.65
C LEU A 377 -13.52 3.55 8.43
N ARG A 378 -13.78 3.95 9.69
CA ARG A 378 -14.72 3.27 10.59
C ARG A 378 -16.19 3.49 10.24
N GLU A 379 -16.48 4.33 9.24
CA GLU A 379 -17.81 4.41 8.63
C GLU A 379 -18.04 3.25 7.66
N THR A 380 -16.97 2.68 7.10
CA THR A 380 -17.02 1.49 6.24
C THR A 380 -16.77 0.21 7.04
N ILE A 381 -15.76 0.19 7.91
CA ILE A 381 -15.44 -0.98 8.75
C ILE A 381 -15.95 -0.70 10.16
N VAL A 382 -17.18 -1.16 10.44
CA VAL A 382 -17.93 -0.73 11.63
C VAL A 382 -17.62 -1.56 12.88
N GLY A 383 -16.93 -2.69 12.73
CA GLY A 383 -16.63 -3.62 13.81
C GLY A 383 -17.75 -4.63 14.09
N ASN A 384 -17.39 -5.81 14.59
CA ASN A 384 -18.30 -6.92 14.86
C ASN A 384 -19.49 -6.52 15.74
N GLY A 385 -20.69 -6.94 15.32
CA GLY A 385 -21.96 -6.67 16.01
C GLY A 385 -22.54 -5.27 15.80
N ASN A 386 -21.91 -4.42 14.99
CA ASN A 386 -22.39 -3.06 14.74
C ASN A 386 -23.25 -2.90 13.48
N CYS A 387 -23.45 -3.94 12.67
CA CYS A 387 -24.31 -3.86 11.48
C CYS A 387 -25.72 -3.32 11.75
N PRO A 388 -26.45 -3.75 12.81
CA PRO A 388 -27.77 -3.18 13.08
C PRO A 388 -27.74 -1.67 13.29
N THR A 389 -26.73 -1.17 14.01
CA THR A 389 -26.56 0.27 14.26
C THR A 389 -26.20 1.01 12.96
N ALA A 390 -25.28 0.46 12.17
CA ALA A 390 -24.83 1.04 10.92
C ALA A 390 -25.99 1.13 9.90
N ARG A 391 -26.76 0.05 9.74
CA ARG A 391 -27.93 -0.01 8.88
C ARG A 391 -29.01 0.98 9.30
N ASN A 392 -29.37 1.01 10.58
CA ASN A 392 -30.42 1.93 11.06
C ASN A 392 -30.04 3.39 10.80
N LYS A 393 -28.79 3.77 11.10
CA LYS A 393 -28.28 5.12 10.79
C LYS A 393 -28.35 5.41 9.28
N PHE A 394 -27.96 4.46 8.43
CA PHE A 394 -28.02 4.63 6.99
C PHE A 394 -29.46 4.80 6.47
N VAL A 395 -30.39 3.95 6.90
CA VAL A 395 -31.81 4.02 6.52
C VAL A 395 -32.44 5.35 6.93
N GLU A 396 -32.11 5.87 8.12
CA GLU A 396 -32.53 7.21 8.56
C GLU A 396 -31.97 8.32 7.65
N THR A 397 -30.70 8.22 7.22
CA THR A 397 -30.11 9.21 6.28
C THR A 397 -30.75 9.18 4.90
N MET A 398 -31.28 8.04 4.49
CA MET A 398 -32.05 7.89 3.25
C MET A 398 -33.50 8.40 3.38
N GLY A 399 -33.92 8.81 4.57
CA GLY A 399 -35.23 9.41 4.83
C GLY A 399 -36.34 8.39 5.12
N PHE A 400 -35.99 7.16 5.50
CA PHE A 400 -36.95 6.13 5.92
C PHE A 400 -37.04 6.07 7.45
N GLU A 401 -38.20 5.65 7.97
CA GLU A 401 -38.39 5.40 9.41
C GLU A 401 -38.00 3.93 9.72
N VAL A 402 -37.25 3.74 10.80
CA VAL A 402 -36.93 2.41 11.32
C VAL A 402 -37.94 2.08 12.41
N ASP A 403 -38.83 1.11 12.16
CA ASP A 403 -39.77 0.64 13.18
C ASP A 403 -38.99 -0.07 14.30
N ALA A 404 -39.16 0.40 15.54
CA ALA A 404 -38.43 -0.02 16.74
C ALA A 404 -38.83 -1.39 17.29
#